data_AF-A0A564YUD1-F1
#
_entry.id   AF-A0A564YUD1-F1
#
_cell.length_a   1.000
_cell.length_b   1.000
_cell.length_c   1.000
_cell.angle_alpha   90.00
_cell.angle_beta   90.00
_cell.angle_gamma   90.00
#
_symmetry.space_group_name_H-M   'P 1'
#
loop_
_entity.id
_entity.type
_entity.pdbx_description
1 polymer ?
#
loop_
_entity_poly.entity_id
_entity_poly.type
_entity_poly.pdbx_seq_one_letter_code
_entity_poly.pdbx_strand_id
1 'polypeptide(L)'
;MCAKKAGKNKLEGDRYPNRHKYDCNGMLPVIFNCLNESKPSQFCSSLSHTVFNCIANTKLRRLIEYMNTGGKHKDGKWHAAFKGITDIRTIHPNIWDSSNYASVAWLQPCTDGWKKTKGKYGSMLFDFTIASIFLAYCLYISGYPMDWRASIDSDMNRHFFEKPPATWIAACFLYHFQATAINSFRCTDFIFWQDLKKREYLSCGIYPSLSLINHSCNPSADYRFTTDGAAVLIATRNLKAGSEITIAYDVTYAESNTQNRKQVLKESFFFECMCEACVDDWNDNNPQELIKCAVCHFESGVTTPKCPMCRLDLPAEEGLRVVIDSQALIEEVKYREWTDELQKRFASLINKANSLLASPSNTVTLLKEALLEKVDEKVAMWIEEPWQFNFFTCMEPGKSLFSKEDRWHLLD
;
A
#
# COMPACT_ATOMS: atom_id res chain seq x y z
N MET A 1 -28.47 -7.37 -14.83
CA MET A 1 -28.92 -5.99 -15.10
C MET A 1 -27.78 -4.96 -14.98
N CYS A 2 -26.66 -5.26 -14.29
CA CYS A 2 -25.45 -4.41 -14.26
C CYS A 2 -24.90 -4.11 -15.67
N ALA A 3 -24.85 -5.11 -16.56
CA ALA A 3 -24.53 -4.93 -17.98
C ALA A 3 -25.51 -4.06 -18.77
N LYS A 4 -26.79 -3.99 -18.36
CA LYS A 4 -27.78 -3.10 -18.98
C LYS A 4 -27.68 -1.65 -18.47
N LYS A 5 -27.03 -1.38 -17.33
CA LYS A 5 -26.76 -0.02 -16.83
C LYS A 5 -25.42 0.52 -17.33
N ALA A 6 -24.37 -0.32 -17.40
CA ALA A 6 -23.09 0.06 -17.99
C ALA A 6 -23.20 0.42 -19.49
N GLY A 7 -24.08 -0.26 -20.24
CA GLY A 7 -24.42 0.11 -21.62
C GLY A 7 -25.39 1.29 -21.78
N LYS A 8 -25.99 1.80 -20.68
CA LYS A 8 -26.94 2.93 -20.70
C LYS A 8 -26.33 4.25 -20.24
N ASN A 9 -25.23 4.22 -19.50
CA ASN A 9 -24.46 5.43 -19.24
C ASN A 9 -23.74 5.82 -20.54
N LYS A 10 -24.29 6.81 -21.25
CA LYS A 10 -23.47 7.58 -22.18
C LYS A 10 -22.24 8.04 -21.41
N LEU A 11 -21.08 8.00 -22.08
CA LEU A 11 -19.81 8.51 -21.60
C LEU A 11 -19.96 10.01 -21.26
N GLU A 12 -20.49 10.33 -20.09
CA GLU A 12 -20.41 11.68 -19.55
C GLU A 12 -19.07 11.79 -18.86
N GLY A 13 -18.09 12.22 -19.65
CA GLY A 13 -16.73 12.46 -19.21
C GLY A 13 -15.70 11.58 -19.90
N ASP A 14 -14.46 12.02 -19.70
CA ASP A 14 -13.27 11.63 -20.44
C ASP A 14 -12.58 10.38 -19.85
N ARG A 15 -13.25 9.63 -18.96
CA ARG A 15 -12.73 8.43 -18.29
C ARG A 15 -13.44 7.19 -18.82
N TYR A 16 -12.68 6.13 -19.14
CA TYR A 16 -13.28 4.83 -19.42
C TYR A 16 -13.71 4.22 -18.08
N PRO A 17 -15.02 4.04 -17.80
CA PRO A 17 -15.45 3.48 -16.54
C PRO A 17 -14.88 2.08 -16.38
N ASN A 18 -14.60 1.70 -15.13
CA ASN A 18 -14.02 0.41 -14.78
C ASN A 18 -15.00 -0.74 -15.11
N ARG A 19 -15.00 -1.18 -16.37
CA ARG A 19 -15.91 -2.21 -16.89
C ARG A 19 -15.68 -3.56 -16.20
N HIS A 20 -14.54 -3.79 -15.57
CA HIS A 20 -14.22 -5.10 -15.02
C HIS A 20 -15.01 -5.45 -13.74
N LYS A 21 -15.33 -4.48 -12.87
CA LYS A 21 -16.07 -4.76 -11.63
C LYS A 21 -17.55 -5.13 -11.87
N TYR A 22 -18.15 -4.66 -12.98
CA TYR A 22 -19.59 -4.77 -13.22
C TYR A 22 -19.98 -5.44 -14.55
N ASP A 23 -19.04 -5.55 -15.51
CA ASP A 23 -19.24 -6.04 -16.88
C ASP A 23 -18.28 -7.19 -17.27
N CYS A 24 -17.45 -7.72 -16.36
CA CYS A 24 -16.47 -8.75 -16.72
C CYS A 24 -17.06 -10.10 -17.14
N ASN A 25 -18.39 -10.30 -17.07
CA ASN A 25 -19.06 -11.57 -17.38
C ASN A 25 -18.39 -12.83 -16.76
N GLY A 26 -17.71 -12.67 -15.60
CA GLY A 26 -16.98 -13.77 -14.97
C GLY A 26 -15.48 -13.86 -15.29
N MET A 27 -14.82 -12.84 -15.86
CA MET A 27 -13.36 -12.84 -16.03
C MET A 27 -12.57 -12.62 -14.74
N LEU A 28 -13.12 -11.95 -13.71
CA LEU A 28 -12.48 -11.86 -12.38
C LEU A 28 -12.10 -13.25 -11.85
N PRO A 29 -13.02 -14.25 -11.79
CA PRO A 29 -12.70 -15.65 -11.49
C PRO A 29 -11.54 -16.27 -12.27
N VAL A 30 -11.32 -15.89 -13.53
CA VAL A 30 -10.24 -16.43 -14.36
C VAL A 30 -8.89 -15.81 -13.97
N ILE A 31 -8.88 -14.52 -13.65
CA ILE A 31 -7.72 -13.86 -13.02
C ILE A 31 -7.35 -14.55 -11.69
N PHE A 32 -8.35 -15.03 -10.92
CA PHE A 32 -8.12 -15.77 -9.67
C PHE A 32 -7.49 -17.16 -9.89
N ASN A 33 -7.75 -17.83 -11.02
CA ASN A 33 -7.37 -19.23 -11.23
C ASN A 33 -6.08 -19.42 -12.05
N CYS A 34 -5.71 -18.47 -12.92
CA CYS A 34 -4.56 -18.64 -13.81
C CYS A 34 -3.18 -18.52 -13.14
N LEU A 35 -3.08 -18.17 -11.85
CA LEU A 35 -1.79 -17.86 -11.20
C LEU A 35 -1.35 -18.76 -10.03
N ASN A 36 -2.04 -19.89 -9.76
CA ASN A 36 -1.45 -21.16 -9.26
C ASN A 36 -2.53 -22.18 -8.85
N GLU A 37 -2.45 -23.39 -9.40
CA GLU A 37 -3.32 -24.55 -9.13
C GLU A 37 -3.13 -25.22 -7.75
N SER A 38 -2.31 -24.67 -6.85
CA SER A 38 -1.98 -25.33 -5.58
C SER A 38 -2.10 -24.49 -4.31
N LYS A 39 -2.42 -23.19 -4.42
CA LYS A 39 -2.90 -22.27 -3.37
C LYS A 39 -2.88 -20.86 -3.98
N PRO A 40 -4.01 -20.30 -4.45
CA PRO A 40 -4.04 -18.92 -4.88
C PRO A 40 -3.74 -18.05 -3.65
N SER A 41 -2.55 -17.44 -3.59
CA SER A 41 -2.34 -16.39 -2.60
C SER A 41 -3.28 -15.24 -2.96
N GLN A 42 -4.10 -14.78 -2.01
CA GLN A 42 -5.00 -13.60 -2.18
C GLN A 42 -4.25 -12.36 -2.70
N PHE A 43 -2.92 -12.33 -2.51
CA PHE A 43 -2.01 -11.32 -3.04
C PHE A 43 -2.00 -11.25 -4.58
N CYS A 44 -1.96 -12.40 -5.26
CA CYS A 44 -1.79 -12.46 -6.72
C CYS A 44 -3.04 -12.00 -7.49
N SER A 45 -4.23 -12.32 -6.97
CA SER A 45 -5.50 -11.93 -7.57
C SER A 45 -5.78 -10.43 -7.43
N SER A 46 -5.45 -9.87 -6.27
CA SER A 46 -5.60 -8.44 -6.02
C SER A 46 -4.65 -7.59 -6.86
N LEU A 47 -3.40 -8.06 -6.99
CA LEU A 47 -2.38 -7.40 -7.81
C LEU A 47 -2.82 -7.29 -9.26
N SER A 48 -3.34 -8.38 -9.82
CA SER A 48 -3.82 -8.43 -11.20
C SER A 48 -4.96 -7.43 -11.47
N HIS A 49 -5.88 -7.26 -10.51
CA HIS A 49 -6.95 -6.27 -10.63
C HIS A 49 -6.40 -4.83 -10.59
N THR A 50 -5.45 -4.55 -9.69
CA THR A 50 -4.79 -3.24 -9.60
C THR A 50 -4.02 -2.91 -10.89
N VAL A 51 -3.29 -3.89 -11.43
CA VAL A 51 -2.58 -3.79 -12.72
C VAL A 51 -3.54 -3.54 -13.87
N PHE A 52 -4.65 -4.28 -13.95
CA PHE A 52 -5.69 -4.06 -14.96
C PHE A 52 -6.19 -2.61 -14.93
N ASN A 53 -6.47 -2.10 -13.72
CA ASN A 53 -6.98 -0.75 -13.51
C ASN A 53 -5.99 0.35 -13.91
N CYS A 54 -4.67 0.11 -13.84
CA CYS A 54 -3.67 1.08 -14.28
C CYS A 54 -3.82 1.43 -15.76
N ILE A 55 -4.14 0.45 -16.61
CA ILE A 55 -4.33 0.67 -18.05
C ILE A 55 -5.78 1.00 -18.37
N ALA A 56 -6.74 0.24 -17.83
CA ALA A 56 -8.15 0.37 -18.18
C ALA A 56 -8.73 1.74 -17.82
N ASN A 57 -8.28 2.36 -16.71
CA ASN A 57 -8.73 3.70 -16.32
C ASN A 57 -7.94 4.83 -17.01
N THR A 58 -6.92 4.50 -17.81
CA THR A 58 -6.12 5.50 -18.52
C THR A 58 -6.74 5.82 -19.88
N LYS A 59 -6.89 7.12 -20.17
CA LYS A 59 -7.39 7.58 -21.48
C LYS A 59 -6.52 7.06 -22.61
N LEU A 60 -7.12 6.51 -23.65
CA LEU A 60 -6.41 5.97 -24.83
C LEU A 60 -5.38 6.97 -25.39
N ARG A 61 -5.79 8.24 -25.57
CA ARG A 61 -4.91 9.31 -26.06
C ARG A 61 -3.62 9.40 -25.24
N ARG A 62 -3.71 9.22 -23.92
CA ARG A 62 -2.56 9.28 -23.03
C ARG A 62 -1.60 8.11 -23.27
N LEU A 63 -2.09 6.91 -23.50
CA LEU A 63 -1.24 5.76 -23.86
C LEU A 63 -0.61 5.94 -25.25
N ILE A 64 -1.37 6.49 -26.21
CA ILE A 64 -0.86 6.82 -27.55
C ILE A 64 0.26 7.88 -27.47
N GLU A 65 0.13 8.90 -26.59
CA GLU A 65 1.22 9.86 -26.32
C GLU A 65 2.50 9.16 -25.83
N TYR A 66 2.39 8.19 -24.92
CA TYR A 66 3.52 7.42 -24.43
C TYR A 66 4.21 6.56 -25.51
N MET A 67 3.47 6.15 -26.53
CA MET A 67 3.97 5.37 -27.66
C MET A 67 4.54 6.24 -28.79
N ASN A 68 3.87 7.34 -29.13
CA ASN A 68 4.21 8.19 -30.27
C ASN A 68 5.28 9.26 -29.96
N THR A 69 5.68 9.42 -28.69
CA THR A 69 6.75 10.38 -28.28
C THR A 69 8.16 9.96 -28.70
N GLY A 70 8.27 9.00 -29.62
CA GLY A 70 9.52 8.61 -30.28
C GLY A 70 9.90 9.36 -31.55
N GLY A 71 9.09 10.31 -32.02
CA GLY A 71 9.42 11.16 -33.17
C GLY A 71 9.63 12.63 -32.79
N LYS A 72 10.73 13.25 -33.28
CA LYS A 72 11.15 14.68 -33.30
C LYS A 72 10.90 15.61 -32.09
N HIS A 73 10.12 15.24 -31.08
CA HIS A 73 9.92 15.97 -29.85
C HIS A 73 10.97 15.53 -28.83
N LYS A 74 11.93 16.42 -28.58
CA LYS A 74 13.06 16.21 -27.67
C LYS A 74 12.67 16.14 -26.19
N ASP A 75 11.39 16.40 -25.85
CA ASP A 75 10.90 16.49 -24.48
C ASP A 75 10.20 15.19 -24.03
N GLY A 76 10.94 14.09 -24.16
CA GLY A 76 10.47 12.72 -24.09
C GLY A 76 9.59 12.34 -22.89
N LYS A 77 8.53 11.58 -23.19
CA LYS A 77 7.75 10.81 -22.21
C LYS A 77 7.54 9.40 -22.75
N TRP A 78 8.64 8.70 -22.94
CA TRP A 78 8.63 7.29 -23.30
C TRP A 78 8.14 6.43 -22.14
N HIS A 79 7.54 5.29 -22.44
CA HIS A 79 7.15 4.35 -21.38
C HIS A 79 8.35 3.51 -20.94
N ALA A 80 8.52 3.34 -19.63
CA ALA A 80 9.69 2.66 -19.04
C ALA A 80 9.83 1.20 -19.48
N ALA A 81 8.72 0.54 -19.83
CA ALA A 81 8.73 -0.81 -20.41
C ALA A 81 9.59 -0.93 -21.70
N PHE A 82 9.79 0.16 -22.46
CA PHE A 82 10.48 0.12 -23.76
C PHE A 82 11.80 0.90 -23.76
N LYS A 83 11.87 2.03 -23.05
CA LYS A 83 13.10 2.84 -22.97
C LYS A 83 14.01 2.42 -21.81
N GLY A 84 13.48 1.68 -20.84
CA GLY A 84 14.19 1.34 -19.60
C GLY A 84 14.03 2.41 -18.53
N ILE A 85 14.09 1.98 -17.27
CA ILE A 85 13.72 2.81 -16.12
C ILE A 85 14.72 3.95 -15.83
N THR A 86 16.01 3.73 -16.11
CA THR A 86 17.08 4.69 -15.84
C THR A 86 16.87 6.02 -16.56
N ASP A 87 16.50 5.95 -17.85
CA ASP A 87 16.29 7.13 -18.67
C ASP A 87 15.00 7.87 -18.29
N ILE A 88 13.93 7.13 -17.99
CA ILE A 88 12.62 7.72 -17.67
C ILE A 88 12.62 8.41 -16.31
N ARG A 89 13.29 7.83 -15.32
CA ARG A 89 13.24 8.37 -13.96
C ARG A 89 14.02 9.68 -13.75
N THR A 90 14.85 10.09 -14.72
CA THR A 90 15.48 11.42 -14.71
C THR A 90 14.47 12.56 -14.84
N ILE A 91 13.28 12.28 -15.38
CA ILE A 91 12.20 13.26 -15.52
C ILE A 91 11.05 12.81 -14.62
N HIS A 92 10.86 13.50 -13.49
CA HIS A 92 9.77 13.21 -12.57
C HIS A 92 8.48 13.95 -12.98
N PRO A 93 7.29 13.41 -12.66
CA PRO A 93 6.04 14.17 -12.73
C PRO A 93 6.11 15.44 -11.88
N ASN A 94 5.46 16.51 -12.33
CA ASN A 94 5.30 17.74 -11.53
C ASN A 94 4.28 17.56 -10.40
N ILE A 95 3.35 16.62 -10.55
CA ILE A 95 2.30 16.31 -9.59
C ILE A 95 2.22 14.78 -9.49
N TRP A 96 2.28 14.28 -8.27
CA TRP A 96 2.10 12.86 -7.94
C TRP A 96 0.62 12.61 -7.64
N ASP A 97 -0.07 12.02 -8.60
CA ASP A 97 -1.49 11.72 -8.53
C ASP A 97 -1.74 10.31 -9.04
N SER A 98 -2.49 9.49 -8.28
CA SER A 98 -2.88 8.13 -8.62
C SER A 98 -3.83 8.07 -9.83
N SER A 99 -4.54 9.16 -10.14
CA SER A 99 -5.36 9.30 -11.35
C SER A 99 -4.55 9.67 -12.60
N ASN A 100 -3.31 10.14 -12.42
CA ASN A 100 -2.40 10.47 -13.50
C ASN A 100 -1.49 9.28 -13.81
N TYR A 101 -1.72 8.66 -14.97
CA TYR A 101 -0.93 7.53 -15.44
C TYR A 101 0.58 7.79 -15.45
N ALA A 102 1.02 9.04 -15.67
CA ALA A 102 2.44 9.34 -15.66
C ALA A 102 3.09 9.14 -14.28
N SER A 103 2.36 9.38 -13.20
CA SER A 103 2.84 9.11 -11.84
C SER A 103 3.01 7.61 -11.62
N VAL A 104 2.05 6.81 -12.10
CA VAL A 104 2.03 5.35 -11.94
C VAL A 104 3.09 4.67 -12.82
N ALA A 105 3.18 5.08 -14.09
CA ALA A 105 4.16 4.56 -15.05
C ALA A 105 5.62 4.93 -14.71
N TRP A 106 5.83 5.89 -13.81
CA TRP A 106 7.16 6.29 -13.34
C TRP A 106 7.69 5.41 -12.19
N LEU A 107 6.83 4.66 -11.51
CA LEU A 107 7.18 3.90 -10.31
C LEU A 107 8.23 2.81 -10.60
N GLN A 108 9.19 2.66 -9.68
CA GLN A 108 10.33 1.74 -9.83
C GLN A 108 9.86 0.28 -9.74
N PRO A 109 10.21 -0.59 -10.70
CA PRO A 109 9.86 -2.02 -10.64
C PRO A 109 10.92 -2.93 -9.99
N CYS A 110 12.11 -2.41 -9.68
CA CYS A 110 13.24 -3.12 -9.03
C CYS A 110 13.59 -4.48 -9.66
N THR A 111 13.42 -4.63 -10.98
CA THR A 111 13.62 -5.90 -11.71
C THR A 111 15.06 -6.42 -11.66
N ASP A 112 16.06 -5.55 -11.43
CA ASP A 112 17.46 -5.96 -11.22
C ASP A 112 17.65 -6.81 -9.95
N GLY A 113 16.80 -6.59 -8.93
CA GLY A 113 16.80 -7.35 -7.70
C GLY A 113 16.27 -8.78 -7.87
N TRP A 114 15.41 -9.02 -8.87
CA TRP A 114 14.71 -10.29 -9.05
C TRP A 114 15.66 -11.43 -9.47
N LYS A 115 16.75 -11.11 -10.17
CA LYS A 115 17.77 -12.08 -10.57
C LYS A 115 18.58 -12.60 -9.38
N LYS A 116 18.63 -11.84 -8.27
CA LYS A 116 19.47 -12.15 -7.09
C LYS A 116 18.74 -13.04 -6.08
N THR A 117 17.42 -13.12 -6.13
CA THR A 117 16.58 -13.94 -5.25
C THR A 117 16.22 -15.27 -5.93
N LYS A 118 16.94 -16.34 -5.61
CA LYS A 118 16.60 -17.70 -6.07
C LYS A 118 15.21 -18.11 -5.54
N GLY A 119 14.36 -18.65 -6.41
CA GLY A 119 13.14 -19.40 -6.02
C GLY A 119 11.83 -18.62 -5.94
N LYS A 120 11.82 -17.35 -5.52
CA LYS A 120 10.56 -16.58 -5.35
C LYS A 120 10.09 -15.85 -6.61
N TYR A 121 10.99 -15.28 -7.41
CA TYR A 121 10.64 -14.39 -8.54
C TYR A 121 11.00 -14.93 -9.93
N GLY A 122 11.75 -16.04 -10.02
CA GLY A 122 12.15 -16.63 -11.30
C GLY A 122 10.97 -17.15 -12.13
N SER A 123 9.97 -17.75 -11.48
CA SER A 123 8.69 -18.11 -12.11
C SER A 123 7.79 -16.89 -12.31
N MET A 124 7.82 -15.92 -11.39
CA MET A 124 6.91 -14.77 -11.42
C MET A 124 7.04 -13.93 -12.68
N LEU A 125 8.22 -13.78 -13.29
CA LEU A 125 8.34 -13.03 -14.55
C LEU A 125 7.56 -13.71 -15.69
N PHE A 126 7.65 -15.04 -15.77
CA PHE A 126 6.90 -15.82 -16.75
C PHE A 126 5.40 -15.78 -16.46
N ASP A 127 5.02 -15.97 -15.19
CA ASP A 127 3.63 -15.91 -14.73
C ASP A 127 3.01 -14.52 -15.03
N PHE A 128 3.75 -13.44 -14.75
CA PHE A 128 3.34 -12.07 -15.07
C PHE A 128 3.27 -11.83 -16.58
N THR A 129 4.12 -12.47 -17.37
CA THR A 129 4.04 -12.36 -18.84
C THR A 129 2.75 -13.01 -19.36
N ILE A 130 2.44 -14.23 -18.90
CA ILE A 130 1.18 -14.91 -19.25
C ILE A 130 -0.02 -14.07 -18.81
N ALA A 131 -0.02 -13.61 -17.55
CA ALA A 131 -1.09 -12.78 -17.02
C ALA A 131 -1.25 -11.48 -17.82
N SER A 132 -0.16 -10.85 -18.24
CA SER A 132 -0.20 -9.60 -19.01
C SER A 132 -0.83 -9.77 -20.39
N ILE A 133 -0.50 -10.87 -21.09
CA ILE A 133 -1.12 -11.22 -22.38
C ILE A 133 -2.61 -11.49 -22.18
N PHE A 134 -2.95 -12.25 -21.13
CA PHE A 134 -4.34 -12.54 -20.78
C PHE A 134 -5.14 -11.27 -20.44
N LEU A 135 -4.60 -10.37 -19.60
CA LEU A 135 -5.24 -9.10 -19.26
C LEU A 135 -5.41 -8.18 -20.48
N ALA A 136 -4.44 -8.16 -21.41
CA ALA A 136 -4.58 -7.44 -22.68
C ALA A 136 -5.74 -8.01 -23.51
N TYR A 137 -5.89 -9.33 -23.57
CA TYR A 137 -7.02 -9.99 -24.20
C TYR A 137 -8.36 -9.64 -23.54
N CYS A 138 -8.43 -9.68 -22.19
CA CYS A 138 -9.60 -9.27 -21.43
C CYS A 138 -9.99 -7.81 -21.71
N LEU A 139 -9.01 -6.90 -21.77
CA LEU A 139 -9.24 -5.50 -22.06
C LEU A 139 -9.76 -5.29 -23.49
N TYR A 140 -9.23 -6.04 -24.47
CA TYR A 140 -9.69 -6.04 -25.85
C TYR A 140 -11.16 -6.46 -25.99
N ILE A 141 -11.53 -7.62 -25.44
CA ILE A 141 -12.91 -8.13 -25.54
C ILE A 141 -13.92 -7.28 -24.73
N SER A 142 -13.44 -6.44 -23.81
CA SER A 142 -14.22 -5.41 -23.12
C SER A 142 -14.51 -4.17 -23.98
N GLY A 143 -13.98 -4.13 -25.20
CA GLY A 143 -14.17 -3.06 -26.19
C GLY A 143 -13.09 -1.97 -26.17
N TYR A 144 -11.95 -2.19 -25.51
CA TYR A 144 -10.85 -1.23 -25.55
C TYR A 144 -10.15 -1.27 -26.92
N PRO A 145 -9.93 -0.11 -27.57
CA PRO A 145 -9.33 -0.07 -28.90
C PRO A 145 -7.85 -0.42 -28.86
N MET A 146 -7.48 -1.54 -29.50
CA MET A 146 -6.10 -1.98 -29.71
C MET A 146 -6.00 -2.84 -30.98
N ASP A 147 -4.78 -3.01 -31.51
CA ASP A 147 -4.53 -3.81 -32.71
C ASP A 147 -3.75 -5.09 -32.40
N TRP A 148 -4.37 -6.25 -32.63
CA TRP A 148 -3.76 -7.58 -32.44
C TRP A 148 -2.89 -8.03 -33.61
N ARG A 149 -2.99 -7.38 -34.76
CA ARG A 149 -2.21 -7.70 -35.97
C ARG A 149 -0.91 -6.91 -36.04
N ALA A 150 -0.84 -5.76 -35.37
CA ALA A 150 0.37 -4.96 -35.28
C ALA A 150 1.39 -5.58 -34.30
N SER A 151 2.65 -5.68 -34.73
CA SER A 151 3.78 -6.08 -33.89
C SER A 151 4.76 -4.92 -33.70
N ILE A 152 5.42 -4.88 -32.53
CA ILE A 152 6.40 -3.82 -32.19
C ILE A 152 7.65 -3.90 -33.08
N ASP A 153 8.01 -5.09 -33.56
CA ASP A 153 9.28 -5.34 -34.26
C ASP A 153 9.37 -4.75 -35.68
N SER A 154 8.25 -4.36 -36.30
CA SER A 154 8.24 -3.95 -37.72
C SER A 154 8.01 -2.46 -38.00
N ASP A 155 7.50 -1.66 -37.04
CA ASP A 155 6.85 -0.38 -37.41
C ASP A 155 7.08 0.84 -36.51
N MET A 156 7.87 0.75 -35.44
CA MET A 156 8.09 1.86 -34.48
C MET A 156 8.61 3.17 -35.11
N ASN A 157 9.24 3.11 -36.29
CA ASN A 157 9.83 4.27 -36.95
C ASN A 157 8.94 4.94 -38.02
N ARG A 158 7.72 4.45 -38.30
CA ARG A 158 6.95 4.93 -39.47
C ARG A 158 5.47 5.23 -39.28
N HIS A 159 4.83 4.89 -38.16
CA HIS A 159 3.37 5.03 -38.05
C HIS A 159 2.91 5.83 -36.83
N PHE A 160 2.10 6.86 -37.08
CA PHE A 160 1.18 7.38 -36.07
C PHE A 160 0.13 6.30 -35.82
N PHE A 161 0.22 5.63 -34.68
CA PHE A 161 -0.78 4.64 -34.32
C PHE A 161 -2.07 5.34 -33.86
N GLU A 162 -3.17 5.10 -34.57
CA GLU A 162 -4.52 5.46 -34.10
C GLU A 162 -4.97 4.57 -32.94
N LYS A 163 -4.42 3.34 -32.86
CA LYS A 163 -4.66 2.35 -31.81
C LYS A 163 -3.34 1.69 -31.43
N PRO A 164 -3.07 1.47 -30.13
CA PRO A 164 -1.85 0.80 -29.69
C PRO A 164 -1.86 -0.69 -30.09
N PRO A 165 -0.70 -1.27 -30.47
CA PRO A 165 -0.56 -2.71 -30.63
C PRO A 165 -0.91 -3.46 -29.34
N ALA A 166 -1.55 -4.62 -29.44
CA ALA A 166 -1.89 -5.46 -28.29
C ALA A 166 -0.64 -5.91 -27.53
N THR A 167 0.45 -6.18 -28.24
CA THR A 167 1.77 -6.48 -27.67
C THR A 167 2.33 -5.32 -26.84
N TRP A 168 2.09 -4.07 -27.25
CA TRP A 168 2.49 -2.88 -26.49
C TRP A 168 1.69 -2.75 -25.20
N ILE A 169 0.37 -2.96 -25.27
CA ILE A 169 -0.50 -2.97 -24.09
C ILE A 169 -0.11 -4.09 -23.11
N ALA A 170 0.18 -5.29 -23.61
CA ALA A 170 0.65 -6.41 -22.79
C ALA A 170 2.00 -6.09 -22.11
N ALA A 171 2.95 -5.47 -22.81
CA ALA A 171 4.21 -5.04 -22.20
C ALA A 171 4.01 -3.96 -21.12
N CYS A 172 3.05 -3.05 -21.31
CA CYS A 172 2.66 -2.11 -20.26
C CYS A 172 2.05 -2.83 -19.04
N PHE A 173 1.21 -3.84 -19.23
CA PHE A 173 0.72 -4.65 -18.12
C PHE A 173 1.84 -5.38 -17.38
N LEU A 174 2.81 -5.94 -18.11
CA LEU A 174 3.96 -6.62 -17.50
C LEU A 174 4.77 -5.67 -16.62
N TYR A 175 5.01 -4.47 -17.14
CA TYR A 175 5.65 -3.42 -16.36
C TYR A 175 4.86 -3.08 -15.09
N HIS A 176 3.54 -2.92 -15.20
CA HIS A 176 2.69 -2.65 -14.04
C HIS A 176 2.68 -3.81 -13.05
N PHE A 177 2.73 -5.08 -13.48
CA PHE A 177 2.90 -6.20 -12.55
C PHE A 177 4.20 -6.08 -11.74
N GLN A 178 5.30 -5.73 -12.40
CA GLN A 178 6.60 -5.58 -11.75
C GLN A 178 6.60 -4.37 -10.79
N ALA A 179 6.05 -3.23 -11.22
CA ALA A 179 5.99 -2.02 -10.42
C ALA A 179 5.03 -2.16 -9.23
N THR A 180 3.83 -2.68 -9.45
CA THR A 180 2.82 -2.82 -8.39
C THR A 180 3.24 -3.80 -7.31
N ALA A 181 3.98 -4.86 -7.66
CA ALA A 181 4.43 -5.85 -6.69
C ALA A 181 5.22 -5.26 -5.51
N ILE A 182 5.85 -4.09 -5.70
CA ILE A 182 6.64 -3.41 -4.66
C ILE A 182 6.14 -2.00 -4.29
N ASN A 183 5.28 -1.38 -5.09
CA ASN A 183 4.75 -0.03 -4.82
C ASN A 183 3.27 -0.03 -4.38
N SER A 184 2.64 -1.20 -4.37
CA SER A 184 1.22 -1.28 -4.02
C SER A 184 1.03 -1.38 -2.51
N PHE A 185 -0.08 -0.83 -2.05
CA PHE A 185 -0.45 -0.80 -0.64
C PHE A 185 -1.64 -1.71 -0.40
N ARG A 186 -1.58 -2.50 0.68
CA ARG A 186 -2.69 -3.32 1.14
C ARG A 186 -3.71 -2.44 1.85
N CYS A 187 -4.90 -2.34 1.27
CA CYS A 187 -6.04 -1.68 1.90
C CYS A 187 -6.74 -2.68 2.81
N THR A 188 -6.68 -2.43 4.11
CA THR A 188 -7.28 -3.27 5.15
C THR A 188 -8.32 -2.48 5.92
N ASP A 189 -9.25 -3.18 6.55
CA ASP A 189 -10.32 -2.56 7.31
C ASP A 189 -10.78 -3.44 8.47
N PHE A 190 -11.49 -2.85 9.44
CA PHE A 190 -12.05 -3.60 10.55
C PHE A 190 -13.43 -4.13 10.19
N ILE A 191 -13.56 -5.46 10.19
CA ILE A 191 -14.85 -6.13 10.14
C ILE A 191 -15.28 -6.41 11.58
N PHE A 192 -16.45 -5.90 11.94
CA PHE A 192 -17.13 -6.20 13.18
C PHE A 192 -18.14 -7.30 12.92
N TRP A 193 -18.04 -8.40 13.65
CA TRP A 193 -19.04 -9.47 13.65
C TRP A 193 -19.33 -9.88 15.08
N GLN A 194 -20.54 -9.57 15.55
CA GLN A 194 -20.90 -9.70 16.97
C GLN A 194 -19.87 -8.96 17.84
N ASP A 195 -19.14 -9.67 18.69
CA ASP A 195 -18.09 -9.12 19.57
C ASP A 195 -16.67 -9.25 18.98
N LEU A 196 -16.52 -9.81 17.78
CA LEU A 196 -15.22 -9.96 17.12
C LEU A 196 -14.89 -8.73 16.26
N LYS A 197 -13.84 -8.00 16.66
CA LYS A 197 -13.18 -6.97 15.84
C LYS A 197 -11.97 -7.58 15.15
N LYS A 198 -12.02 -7.74 13.82
CA LYS A 198 -10.91 -8.31 13.04
C LYS A 198 -10.50 -7.39 11.90
N ARG A 199 -9.20 -7.16 11.75
CA ARG A 199 -8.65 -6.46 10.58
C ARG A 199 -8.58 -7.43 9.40
N GLU A 200 -9.24 -7.09 8.32
CA GLU A 200 -9.34 -7.90 7.11
C GLU A 200 -8.78 -7.15 5.90
N TYR A 201 -8.28 -7.92 4.95
CA TYR A 201 -7.76 -7.40 3.70
C TYR A 201 -8.90 -7.18 2.71
N LEU A 202 -9.06 -5.96 2.21
CA LEU A 202 -10.12 -5.61 1.26
C LEU A 202 -9.64 -5.56 -0.18
N SER A 203 -8.53 -4.88 -0.43
CA SER A 203 -8.04 -4.61 -1.78
C SER A 203 -6.60 -4.10 -1.79
N CYS A 204 -6.10 -3.82 -2.99
CA CYS A 204 -4.77 -3.27 -3.21
C CYS A 204 -4.86 -1.99 -4.03
N GLY A 205 -4.14 -0.95 -3.61
CA GLY A 205 -4.12 0.35 -4.28
C GLY A 205 -2.70 0.84 -4.60
N ILE A 206 -2.58 1.73 -5.59
CA ILE A 206 -1.33 2.43 -5.90
C ILE A 206 -1.50 3.89 -5.52
N TYR A 207 -0.58 4.35 -4.69
CA TYR A 207 -0.52 5.73 -4.23
C TYR A 207 0.88 6.24 -4.54
N PRO A 208 1.11 6.87 -5.71
CA PRO A 208 2.45 7.24 -6.15
C PRO A 208 3.19 8.11 -5.13
N SER A 209 2.50 9.05 -4.48
CA SER A 209 3.08 9.89 -3.42
C SER A 209 3.53 9.08 -2.20
N LEU A 210 2.74 8.08 -1.78
CA LEU A 210 3.14 7.20 -0.66
C LEU A 210 4.27 6.24 -1.07
N SER A 211 4.32 5.84 -2.34
CA SER A 211 5.36 4.93 -2.86
C SER A 211 6.77 5.56 -2.84
N LEU A 212 6.87 6.88 -2.66
CA LEU A 212 8.13 7.59 -2.51
C LEU A 212 8.68 7.53 -1.07
N ILE A 213 7.87 7.11 -0.10
CA ILE A 213 8.23 7.10 1.32
C ILE A 213 9.05 5.85 1.60
N ASN A 214 10.26 6.03 2.16
CA ASN A 214 11.15 4.92 2.49
C ASN A 214 10.71 4.15 3.73
N HIS A 215 11.30 2.97 3.89
CA HIS A 215 11.04 2.10 5.03
C HIS A 215 11.87 2.47 6.27
N SER A 216 11.28 2.32 7.46
CA SER A 216 12.00 2.14 8.73
C SER A 216 11.24 1.13 9.60
N CYS A 217 11.96 0.27 10.34
CA CYS A 217 11.33 -0.62 11.32
C CYS A 217 10.86 0.13 12.58
N ASN A 218 11.36 1.35 12.83
CA ASN A 218 10.79 2.35 13.75
C ASN A 218 10.28 3.54 12.93
N PRO A 219 9.09 3.45 12.31
CA PRO A 219 8.62 4.46 11.39
C PRO A 219 8.28 5.77 12.08
N SER A 220 8.41 6.87 11.34
CA SER A 220 8.06 8.22 11.78
C SER A 220 6.61 8.60 11.45
N ALA A 221 6.00 7.85 10.54
CA ALA A 221 4.64 8.04 10.10
C ALA A 221 3.99 6.69 9.80
N ASP A 222 2.67 6.68 9.77
CA ASP A 222 1.86 5.56 9.33
C ASP A 222 0.76 6.09 8.39
N TYR A 223 0.16 5.23 7.59
CA TYR A 223 -0.86 5.61 6.60
C TYR A 223 -2.18 4.88 6.86
N ARG A 224 -3.30 5.53 6.55
CA ARG A 224 -4.66 4.96 6.58
C ARG A 224 -5.39 5.26 5.29
N PHE A 225 -6.31 4.37 4.93
CA PHE A 225 -7.18 4.55 3.76
C PHE A 225 -8.57 4.99 4.20
N THR A 226 -9.08 6.01 3.53
CA THR A 226 -10.43 6.52 3.74
C THR A 226 -11.45 5.74 2.91
N THR A 227 -12.73 5.90 3.27
CA THR A 227 -13.88 5.31 2.56
C THR A 227 -13.98 5.70 1.08
N ASP A 228 -13.55 6.90 0.73
CA ASP A 228 -13.52 7.39 -0.64
C ASP A 228 -12.25 6.97 -1.42
N GLY A 229 -11.38 6.17 -0.80
CA GLY A 229 -10.17 5.64 -1.41
C GLY A 229 -8.97 6.59 -1.39
N ALA A 230 -9.06 7.73 -0.70
CA ALA A 230 -7.88 8.55 -0.40
C ALA A 230 -6.99 7.85 0.65
N ALA A 231 -5.76 8.37 0.78
CA ALA A 231 -4.84 7.91 1.80
C ALA A 231 -4.40 9.10 2.67
N VAL A 232 -4.41 8.89 3.97
CA VAL A 232 -3.99 9.86 4.98
C VAL A 232 -2.67 9.38 5.57
N LEU A 233 -1.68 10.26 5.63
CA LEU A 233 -0.40 9.99 6.27
C LEU A 233 -0.34 10.72 7.61
N ILE A 234 -0.06 9.99 8.68
CA ILE A 234 -0.12 10.47 10.07
C ILE A 234 1.28 10.36 10.66
N ALA A 235 1.81 11.47 11.18
CA ALA A 235 3.04 11.42 11.96
C ALA A 235 2.81 10.70 13.29
N THR A 236 3.66 9.74 13.63
CA THR A 236 3.58 8.94 14.87
C THR A 236 4.57 9.40 15.94
N ARG A 237 5.39 10.41 15.61
CA ARG A 237 6.30 11.12 16.50
C ARG A 237 6.54 12.54 15.98
N ASN A 238 7.07 13.42 16.82
CA ASN A 238 7.47 14.76 16.38
C ASN A 238 8.58 14.68 15.32
N LEU A 239 8.43 15.47 14.26
CA LEU A 239 9.40 15.56 13.16
C LEU A 239 9.90 16.99 13.03
N LYS A 240 11.21 17.14 12.87
CA LYS A 240 11.82 18.43 12.58
C LYS A 240 11.71 18.71 11.08
N ALA A 241 11.70 19.99 10.70
CA ALA A 241 11.77 20.36 9.30
C ALA A 241 13.04 19.75 8.66
N GLY A 242 12.87 19.12 7.49
CA GLY A 242 13.95 18.41 6.79
C GLY A 242 14.19 16.97 7.26
N SER A 243 13.50 16.47 8.29
CA SER A 243 13.53 15.05 8.64
C SER A 243 12.90 14.20 7.55
N GLU A 244 13.50 13.04 7.26
CA GLU A 244 12.90 12.04 6.39
C GLU A 244 11.62 11.48 7.02
N ILE A 245 10.60 11.27 6.19
CA ILE A 245 9.39 10.58 6.57
C ILE A 245 9.55 9.12 6.15
N THR A 246 9.30 8.19 7.06
CA THR A 246 9.41 6.75 6.84
C THR A 246 8.18 6.00 7.35
N ILE A 247 7.79 4.93 6.67
CA ILE A 247 6.70 4.02 7.04
C ILE A 247 7.21 2.58 7.23
N ALA A 248 6.42 1.71 7.85
CA ALA A 248 6.67 0.28 7.81
C ALA A 248 6.14 -0.30 6.50
N TYR A 249 6.96 -1.07 5.78
CA TYR A 249 6.53 -1.73 4.52
C TYR A 249 5.85 -3.07 4.80
N ASP A 250 6.20 -3.71 5.92
CA ASP A 250 5.54 -4.91 6.40
C ASP A 250 5.39 -4.76 7.92
N VAL A 251 6.29 -5.33 8.71
CA VAL A 251 6.23 -5.29 10.18
C VAL A 251 7.27 -4.34 10.80
N THR A 252 6.96 -3.81 11.97
CA THR A 252 7.83 -2.95 12.79
C THR A 252 8.75 -3.78 13.70
N TYR A 253 9.65 -3.10 14.43
CA TYR A 253 10.49 -3.77 15.44
C TYR A 253 9.68 -4.39 16.59
N ALA A 254 8.47 -3.89 16.85
CA ALA A 254 7.61 -4.36 17.92
C ALA A 254 6.92 -5.69 17.60
N GLU A 255 6.83 -6.06 16.32
CA GLU A 255 6.05 -7.20 15.83
C GLU A 255 6.93 -8.39 15.39
N SER A 256 8.22 -8.17 15.17
CA SER A 256 9.12 -9.20 14.67
C SER A 256 10.57 -8.90 15.00
N ASN A 257 11.40 -9.94 15.12
CA ASN A 257 12.84 -9.81 15.36
C ASN A 257 13.62 -9.29 14.13
N THR A 258 14.82 -8.75 14.35
CA THR A 258 15.64 -8.13 13.31
C THR A 258 15.94 -9.04 12.12
N GLN A 259 16.23 -10.33 12.36
CA GLN A 259 16.55 -11.29 11.31
C GLN A 259 15.38 -11.46 10.34
N ASN A 260 14.18 -11.66 10.88
CA ASN A 260 12.96 -11.82 10.07
C ASN A 260 12.64 -10.55 9.29
N ARG A 261 12.71 -9.37 9.92
CA ARG A 261 12.47 -8.09 9.24
C ARG A 261 13.42 -7.89 8.06
N LYS A 262 14.73 -8.08 8.27
CA LYS A 262 15.74 -7.95 7.20
C LYS A 262 15.53 -8.96 6.09
N GLN A 263 15.20 -10.21 6.42
CA GLN A 263 14.93 -11.24 5.43
C GLN A 263 13.72 -10.87 4.56
N VAL A 264 12.60 -10.47 5.16
CA VAL A 264 11.39 -10.10 4.41
C VAL A 264 11.65 -8.90 3.50
N LEU A 265 12.34 -7.87 3.98
CA LEU A 265 12.66 -6.69 3.17
C LEU A 265 13.62 -7.02 2.01
N LYS A 266 14.61 -7.88 2.25
CA LYS A 266 15.53 -8.35 1.21
C LYS A 266 14.81 -9.17 0.14
N GLU A 267 13.88 -10.03 0.56
CA GLU A 267 13.13 -10.87 -0.37
C GLU A 267 12.08 -10.07 -1.14
N SER A 268 11.33 -9.20 -0.49
CA SER A 268 10.16 -8.53 -1.09
C SER A 268 10.48 -7.17 -1.71
N PHE A 269 11.50 -6.47 -1.21
CA PHE A 269 11.85 -5.10 -1.62
C PHE A 269 13.31 -4.95 -2.07
N PHE A 270 14.10 -6.03 -2.02
CA PHE A 270 15.46 -6.11 -2.59
C PHE A 270 16.49 -5.16 -1.97
N PHE A 271 16.30 -4.75 -0.72
CA PHE A 271 17.28 -3.96 0.03
C PHE A 271 17.53 -4.54 1.42
N GLU A 272 18.65 -4.15 2.03
CA GLU A 272 18.96 -4.46 3.42
C GLU A 272 18.66 -3.24 4.30
N CYS A 273 17.83 -3.43 5.33
CA CYS A 273 17.42 -2.34 6.20
C CYS A 273 18.52 -1.95 7.19
N MET A 274 18.87 -0.67 7.18
CA MET A 274 19.90 -0.05 8.02
C MET A 274 19.33 1.00 8.99
N CYS A 275 18.01 0.94 9.28
CA CYS A 275 17.41 1.82 10.29
C CYS A 275 17.96 1.51 11.70
N GLU A 276 17.83 2.46 12.62
CA GLU A 276 18.28 2.34 14.03
C GLU A 276 17.87 1.00 14.66
N ALA A 277 16.60 0.61 14.51
CA ALA A 277 16.09 -0.65 15.06
C ALA A 277 16.76 -1.92 14.49
N CYS A 278 17.27 -1.85 13.27
CA CYS A 278 17.98 -2.97 12.63
C CYS A 278 19.49 -2.95 12.86
N VAL A 279 20.06 -1.79 13.20
CA VAL A 279 21.47 -1.62 13.54
C VAL A 279 21.71 -2.02 14.99
N ASP A 280 20.81 -1.59 15.89
CA ASP A 280 20.89 -1.81 17.33
C ASP A 280 20.17 -3.10 17.78
N ASP A 281 19.77 -3.96 16.83
CA ASP A 281 19.12 -5.25 17.03
C ASP A 281 17.87 -5.22 17.93
N TRP A 282 16.98 -4.25 17.69
CA TRP A 282 15.72 -4.14 18.42
C TRP A 282 14.77 -5.28 18.07
N ASN A 283 14.19 -5.88 19.10
CA ASN A 283 13.29 -7.04 18.99
C ASN A 283 12.00 -6.80 19.79
N ASP A 284 11.00 -7.65 19.54
CA ASP A 284 9.69 -7.69 20.21
C ASP A 284 9.76 -7.94 21.73
N ASN A 285 10.90 -8.42 22.23
CA ASN A 285 11.13 -8.78 23.62
C ASN A 285 11.94 -7.72 24.40
N ASN A 286 11.52 -6.45 24.43
CA ASN A 286 12.19 -5.44 25.25
C ASN A 286 11.41 -5.11 26.55
N PRO A 287 11.70 -5.77 27.69
CA PRO A 287 10.86 -5.69 28.88
C PRO A 287 11.10 -4.46 29.77
N GLN A 288 12.10 -3.62 29.50
CA GLN A 288 12.45 -2.51 30.40
C GLN A 288 12.38 -1.15 29.72
N GLU A 289 11.61 -0.25 30.32
CA GLU A 289 11.59 1.16 29.96
C GLU A 289 12.88 1.83 30.41
N LEU A 290 13.50 2.53 29.47
CA LEU A 290 14.72 3.30 29.68
C LEU A 290 14.42 4.79 29.57
N ILE A 291 15.14 5.60 30.36
CA ILE A 291 15.10 7.05 30.31
C ILE A 291 16.39 7.60 29.70
N LYS A 292 16.25 8.62 28.85
CA LYS A 292 17.36 9.26 28.15
C LYS A 292 17.85 10.48 28.92
N CYS A 293 19.16 10.55 29.18
CA CYS A 293 19.75 11.75 29.75
C CYS A 293 19.64 12.93 28.76
N ALA A 294 19.10 14.07 29.21
CA ALA A 294 18.97 15.27 28.39
C ALA A 294 20.31 15.88 27.94
N VAL A 295 21.39 15.63 28.69
CA VAL A 295 22.71 16.24 28.44
C VAL A 295 23.65 15.33 27.66
N CYS A 296 23.84 14.08 28.11
CA CYS A 296 24.80 13.16 27.48
C CYS A 296 24.12 12.04 26.68
N HIS A 297 22.79 12.00 26.64
CA HIS A 297 22.00 11.00 25.92
C HIS A 297 22.20 9.54 26.35
N PHE A 298 22.93 9.30 27.44
CA PHE A 298 23.05 7.98 28.03
C PHE A 298 21.68 7.48 28.52
N GLU A 299 21.42 6.21 28.24
CA GLU A 299 20.16 5.53 28.54
C GLU A 299 20.31 4.72 29.83
N SER A 300 19.32 4.78 30.69
CA SER A 300 19.35 4.10 31.99
C SER A 300 17.94 3.61 32.35
N GLY A 301 17.82 2.66 33.28
CA GLY A 301 16.49 2.23 33.72
C GLY A 301 15.63 3.41 34.18
N VAL A 302 14.34 3.42 33.85
CA VAL A 302 13.45 4.57 34.09
C VAL A 302 13.42 5.05 35.55
N THR A 303 13.70 4.16 36.50
CA THR A 303 13.76 4.46 37.95
C THR A 303 15.11 5.00 38.42
N THR A 304 16.10 5.15 37.53
CA THR A 304 17.46 5.59 37.86
C THR A 304 17.47 7.09 38.14
N PRO A 305 17.80 7.55 39.37
CA PRO A 305 17.68 8.96 39.75
C PRO A 305 18.82 9.84 39.21
N LYS A 306 19.99 9.27 38.88
CA LYS A 306 21.16 10.00 38.37
C LYS A 306 21.80 9.29 37.21
N CYS A 307 22.22 10.04 36.20
CA CYS A 307 22.87 9.51 35.03
C CYS A 307 24.20 8.83 35.42
N PRO A 308 24.41 7.54 35.11
CA PRO A 308 25.66 6.85 35.41
C PRO A 308 26.89 7.47 34.74
N MET A 309 26.71 8.15 33.60
CA MET A 309 27.81 8.75 32.83
C MET A 309 28.17 10.17 33.29
N CYS A 310 27.21 11.09 33.36
CA CYS A 310 27.49 12.49 33.68
C CYS A 310 27.10 12.91 35.11
N ARG A 311 26.51 11.99 35.90
CA ARG A 311 26.07 12.18 37.30
C ARG A 311 24.99 13.25 37.53
N LEU A 312 24.45 13.84 36.46
CA LEU A 312 23.32 14.76 36.54
C LEU A 312 22.04 14.01 36.94
N ASP A 313 21.14 14.74 37.61
CA ASP A 313 19.84 14.19 38.00
C ASP A 313 19.02 13.84 36.75
N LEU A 314 18.45 12.65 36.76
CA LEU A 314 17.52 12.17 35.75
C LEU A 314 16.09 12.39 36.23
N PRO A 315 15.14 12.69 35.33
CA PRO A 315 13.74 12.87 35.68
C PRO A 315 13.03 11.52 35.91
N ALA A 316 13.54 10.71 36.84
CA ALA A 316 13.10 9.33 37.07
C ALA A 316 11.63 9.24 37.54
N GLU A 317 11.23 10.10 38.47
CA GLU A 317 9.85 10.16 38.96
C GLU A 317 8.88 10.54 37.83
N GLU A 318 9.27 11.51 37.01
CA GLU A 318 8.49 11.94 35.85
C GLU A 318 8.42 10.87 34.77
N GLY A 319 9.53 10.17 34.50
CA GLY A 319 9.57 9.04 33.58
C GLY A 319 8.64 7.91 34.03
N LEU A 320 8.67 7.54 35.32
CA LEU A 320 7.77 6.54 35.88
C LEU A 320 6.31 6.98 35.81
N ARG A 321 6.03 8.25 36.11
CA ARG A 321 4.69 8.83 35.99
C ARG A 321 4.17 8.73 34.56
N VAL A 322 5.01 9.05 33.56
CA VAL A 322 4.64 8.94 32.15
C VAL A 322 4.29 7.51 31.77
N VAL A 323 5.05 6.51 32.23
CA VAL A 323 4.72 5.09 31.97
C VAL A 323 3.34 4.72 32.55
N ILE A 324 3.09 5.07 33.81
CA ILE A 324 1.82 4.78 34.50
C ILE A 324 0.64 5.50 33.83
N ASP A 325 0.78 6.80 33.60
CA ASP A 325 -0.28 7.63 33.00
C ASP A 325 -0.57 7.18 31.57
N SER A 326 0.43 6.70 30.83
CA SER A 326 0.26 6.18 29.47
C SER A 326 -0.57 4.91 29.46
N GLN A 327 -0.29 3.97 30.37
CA GLN A 327 -1.10 2.76 30.52
C GLN A 327 -2.56 3.10 30.85
N ALA A 328 -2.79 4.01 31.81
CA ALA A 328 -4.13 4.45 32.18
C ALA A 328 -4.85 5.12 30.99
N LEU A 329 -4.15 5.97 30.24
CA LEU A 329 -4.73 6.66 29.10
C LEU A 329 -5.07 5.70 27.95
N ILE A 330 -4.20 4.71 27.67
CA ILE A 330 -4.47 3.67 26.66
C ILE A 330 -5.75 2.91 26.98
N GLU A 331 -5.98 2.55 28.25
CA GLU A 331 -7.24 1.92 28.67
C GLU A 331 -8.43 2.87 28.60
N GLU A 332 -8.25 4.15 28.97
CA GLU A 332 -9.31 5.17 28.88
C GLU A 332 -9.79 5.36 27.43
N VAL A 333 -8.85 5.46 26.47
CA VAL A 333 -9.21 5.74 25.08
C VAL A 333 -9.94 4.59 24.42
N LYS A 334 -9.69 3.33 24.79
CA LYS A 334 -10.40 2.16 24.22
C LYS A 334 -11.92 2.27 24.32
N TYR A 335 -12.44 2.87 25.40
CA TYR A 335 -13.87 2.90 25.70
C TYR A 335 -14.48 4.31 25.66
N ARG A 336 -13.68 5.34 25.38
CA ARG A 336 -14.15 6.73 25.33
C ARG A 336 -14.14 7.33 23.93
N GLU A 337 -15.05 8.27 23.74
CA GLU A 337 -15.07 9.12 22.54
C GLU A 337 -13.84 10.02 22.47
N TRP A 338 -13.36 10.24 21.24
CA TRP A 338 -12.16 11.02 20.94
C TRP A 338 -12.41 12.54 20.96
N THR A 339 -12.69 13.09 22.14
CA THR A 339 -12.97 14.53 22.34
C THR A 339 -11.71 15.39 22.21
N ASP A 340 -11.86 16.70 21.97
CA ASP A 340 -10.75 17.65 21.88
C ASP A 340 -9.89 17.69 23.15
N GLU A 341 -10.51 17.50 24.32
CA GLU A 341 -9.80 17.43 25.60
C GLU A 341 -8.93 16.17 25.69
N LEU A 342 -9.49 15.01 25.31
CA LEU A 342 -8.78 13.74 25.30
C LEU A 342 -7.63 13.76 24.29
N GLN A 343 -7.85 14.34 23.10
CA GLN A 343 -6.83 14.58 22.08
C GLN A 343 -5.65 15.39 22.61
N LYS A 344 -5.91 16.50 23.31
CA LYS A 344 -4.85 17.34 23.90
C LYS A 344 -4.07 16.60 24.98
N ARG A 345 -4.76 15.88 25.86
CA ARG A 345 -4.12 15.03 26.89
C ARG A 345 -3.23 13.97 26.25
N PHE A 346 -3.73 13.29 25.23
CA PHE A 346 -2.99 12.26 24.50
C PHE A 346 -1.76 12.83 23.79
N ALA A 347 -1.92 13.93 23.05
CA ALA A 347 -0.82 14.60 22.37
C ALA A 347 0.26 15.06 23.36
N SER A 348 -0.13 15.62 24.51
CA SER A 348 0.82 16.00 25.56
C SER A 348 1.59 14.79 26.09
N LEU A 349 0.91 13.68 26.36
CA LEU A 349 1.52 12.49 26.96
C LEU A 349 2.45 11.76 25.99
N ILE A 350 2.03 11.55 24.74
CA ILE A 350 2.88 10.90 23.72
C ILE A 350 4.12 11.73 23.40
N ASN A 351 4.01 13.07 23.41
CA ASN A 351 5.17 13.95 23.24
C ASN A 351 6.15 13.83 24.40
N LYS A 352 5.62 13.78 25.62
CA LYS A 352 6.43 13.61 26.84
C LYS A 352 7.13 12.26 26.85
N ALA A 353 6.42 11.17 26.52
CA ALA A 353 6.98 9.83 26.38
C ALA A 353 8.11 9.78 25.35
N ASN A 354 7.89 10.31 24.13
CA ASN A 354 8.93 10.37 23.10
C ASN A 354 10.15 11.22 23.49
N SER A 355 10.01 12.18 24.41
CA SER A 355 11.11 13.03 24.84
C SER A 355 11.93 12.44 25.99
N LEU A 356 11.30 11.70 26.90
CA LEU A 356 11.92 11.18 28.11
C LEU A 356 12.39 9.73 27.94
N LEU A 357 11.57 8.89 27.30
CA LEU A 357 11.85 7.47 27.17
C LEU A 357 12.77 7.22 25.98
N ALA A 358 13.78 6.37 26.17
CA ALA A 358 14.63 5.91 25.10
C ALA A 358 13.92 4.83 24.26
N SER A 359 14.24 4.77 22.96
CA SER A 359 13.75 3.71 22.09
C SER A 359 14.72 2.51 22.14
N PRO A 360 14.23 1.26 22.08
CA PRO A 360 12.83 0.88 21.93
C PRO A 360 12.05 0.98 23.25
N SER A 361 10.86 1.60 23.20
CA SER A 361 9.95 1.75 24.35
C SER A 361 8.61 1.08 24.07
N ASN A 362 8.18 0.20 24.95
CA ASN A 362 6.88 -0.46 24.86
C ASN A 362 5.75 0.56 25.08
N THR A 363 5.92 1.47 26.03
CA THR A 363 4.99 2.57 26.33
C THR A 363 4.74 3.43 25.09
N VAL A 364 5.80 3.86 24.39
CA VAL A 364 5.67 4.65 23.17
C VAL A 364 4.99 3.84 22.06
N THR A 365 5.30 2.56 21.95
CA THR A 365 4.70 1.66 20.95
C THR A 365 3.19 1.54 21.16
N LEU A 366 2.74 1.23 22.38
CA LEU A 366 1.32 1.08 22.71
C LEU A 366 0.55 2.41 22.58
N LEU A 367 1.17 3.55 22.92
CA LEU A 367 0.58 4.87 22.66
C LEU A 367 0.39 5.12 21.16
N LYS A 368 1.36 4.75 20.32
CA LYS A 368 1.21 4.87 18.86
C LYS A 368 0.07 4.00 18.35
N GLU A 369 -0.02 2.76 18.79
CA GLU A 369 -1.12 1.85 18.42
C GLU A 369 -2.48 2.43 18.81
N ALA A 370 -2.63 2.89 20.05
CA ALA A 370 -3.88 3.49 20.53
C ALA A 370 -4.27 4.76 19.75
N LEU A 371 -3.30 5.61 19.40
CA LEU A 371 -3.54 6.77 18.52
C LEU A 371 -4.07 6.32 17.16
N LEU A 372 -3.42 5.33 16.57
CA LEU A 372 -3.73 4.84 15.24
C LEU A 372 -5.10 4.14 15.18
N GLU A 373 -5.49 3.43 16.24
CA GLU A 373 -6.85 2.91 16.38
C GLU A 373 -7.89 4.03 16.42
N LYS A 374 -7.60 5.15 17.09
CA LYS A 374 -8.50 6.31 17.12
C LYS A 374 -8.57 7.05 15.80
N VAL A 375 -7.48 7.08 15.05
CA VAL A 375 -7.50 7.59 13.67
C VAL A 375 -8.32 6.66 12.78
N ASP A 376 -8.16 5.34 12.92
CA ASP A 376 -9.01 4.37 12.23
C ASP A 376 -10.48 4.63 12.55
N GLU A 377 -10.82 4.92 13.80
CA GLU A 377 -12.20 5.23 14.17
C GLU A 377 -12.79 6.48 13.48
N LYS A 378 -11.96 7.37 12.96
CA LYS A 378 -12.43 8.60 12.29
C LYS A 378 -12.29 8.56 10.78
N VAL A 379 -11.32 7.81 10.30
CA VAL A 379 -10.85 7.85 8.90
C VAL A 379 -11.14 6.53 8.18
N ALA A 380 -11.14 5.40 8.90
CA ALA A 380 -11.27 4.09 8.28
C ALA A 380 -12.66 3.85 7.69
N MET A 381 -12.71 2.80 6.88
CA MET A 381 -13.91 2.29 6.24
C MET A 381 -14.85 1.68 7.29
N TRP A 382 -15.69 2.48 7.92
CA TRP A 382 -16.77 1.91 8.70
C TRP A 382 -17.82 1.31 7.77
N ILE A 383 -17.71 0.00 7.54
CA ILE A 383 -18.78 -0.75 6.89
C ILE A 383 -19.71 -1.23 8.01
N GLU A 384 -20.73 -0.43 8.35
CA GLU A 384 -21.92 -0.99 8.99
C GLU A 384 -22.54 -2.00 8.02
N GLU A 385 -22.92 -3.15 8.57
CA GLU A 385 -23.54 -4.27 7.86
C GLU A 385 -24.68 -3.87 6.90
N PRO A 386 -24.95 -4.64 5.82
CA PRO A 386 -24.67 -6.08 5.68
C PRO A 386 -23.81 -6.43 4.45
N TRP A 387 -22.53 -6.72 4.67
CA TRP A 387 -21.62 -7.26 3.62
C TRP A 387 -21.34 -8.77 3.78
N GLN A 388 -21.92 -9.43 4.78
CA GLN A 388 -21.53 -10.78 5.25
C GLN A 388 -21.78 -11.93 4.29
N PHE A 389 -22.50 -11.75 3.20
CA PHE A 389 -22.82 -12.87 2.31
C PHE A 389 -21.95 -12.99 1.05
N ASN A 390 -21.06 -12.03 0.76
CA ASN A 390 -20.36 -11.99 -0.54
C ASN A 390 -18.89 -12.45 -0.53
N PHE A 391 -18.21 -12.51 0.62
CA PHE A 391 -16.79 -12.90 0.65
C PHE A 391 -16.53 -14.31 1.16
N PHE A 392 -17.27 -14.78 2.17
CA PHE A 392 -17.05 -16.12 2.74
C PHE A 392 -17.66 -17.26 1.91
N THR A 393 -18.58 -16.97 0.99
CA THR A 393 -19.24 -17.97 0.14
C THR A 393 -18.52 -18.26 -1.17
N CYS A 394 -17.46 -17.53 -1.52
CA CYS A 394 -16.68 -17.78 -2.73
C CYS A 394 -15.65 -18.92 -2.60
N MET A 395 -15.66 -19.69 -1.51
CA MET A 395 -14.81 -20.88 -1.36
C MET A 395 -15.40 -22.16 -1.98
N GLU A 396 -16.64 -22.15 -2.46
CA GLU A 396 -17.18 -23.22 -3.30
C GLU A 396 -17.71 -22.67 -4.63
N PRO A 397 -17.19 -23.11 -5.79
CA PRO A 397 -17.70 -22.68 -7.08
C PRO A 397 -19.09 -23.29 -7.30
N GLY A 398 -20.16 -22.54 -7.01
CA GLY A 398 -21.49 -22.87 -7.53
C GLY A 398 -22.72 -22.59 -6.68
N LYS A 399 -22.61 -22.10 -5.43
CA LYS A 399 -23.81 -21.85 -4.60
C LYS A 399 -23.85 -20.42 -4.04
N SER A 400 -24.68 -19.58 -4.66
CA SER A 400 -25.17 -18.33 -4.08
C SER A 400 -26.31 -18.66 -3.11
N LEU A 401 -26.22 -18.21 -1.85
CA LEU A 401 -27.25 -18.43 -0.81
C LEU A 401 -28.55 -17.64 -1.05
N PHE A 402 -28.55 -16.66 -1.96
CA PHE A 402 -29.75 -15.88 -2.31
C PHE A 402 -30.11 -16.00 -3.77
N SER A 403 -31.42 -16.04 -4.04
CA SER A 403 -31.96 -15.95 -5.39
C SER A 403 -31.71 -14.55 -5.97
N LYS A 404 -31.96 -14.39 -7.27
CA LYS A 404 -31.73 -13.12 -7.97
C LYS A 404 -32.73 -12.03 -7.54
N GLU A 405 -33.89 -12.42 -7.02
CA GLU A 405 -34.94 -11.53 -6.53
C GLU A 405 -34.64 -10.98 -5.12
N ASP A 406 -34.08 -11.79 -4.22
CA ASP A 406 -33.86 -11.41 -2.80
C ASP A 406 -32.91 -10.21 -2.61
N ARG A 407 -32.08 -9.91 -3.61
CA ARG A 407 -31.06 -8.84 -3.56
C ARG A 407 -31.61 -7.42 -3.67
N TRP A 408 -32.90 -7.25 -4.02
CA TRP A 408 -33.47 -5.93 -4.34
C TRP A 408 -34.35 -5.33 -3.24
N HIS A 409 -34.79 -6.12 -2.26
CA HIS A 409 -35.69 -5.63 -1.20
C HIS A 409 -34.98 -4.98 0.00
N LEU A 410 -33.64 -4.95 0.03
CA LEU A 410 -32.84 -4.38 1.13
C LEU A 410 -32.44 -2.90 0.91
N LEU A 411 -32.98 -2.23 -0.11
CA LEU A 411 -32.64 -0.84 -0.44
C LEU A 411 -33.87 0.05 -0.67
N ASP A 412 -35.02 -0.32 -0.12
CA ASP A 412 -36.17 0.58 0.06
C ASP A 412 -36.26 1.07 1.51
#